data_AF-A7TQM6-F1
#
_entry.id   AF-A7TQM6-F1
#
_cell.length_a   1.000
_cell.length_b   1.000
_cell.length_c   1.000
_cell.angle_alpha   90.00
_cell.angle_beta   90.00
_cell.angle_gamma   90.00
#
_symmetry.space_group_name_H-M   'P 1'
#
loop_
_entity.id
_entity.type
_entity.pdbx_description
1 polymer ?
#
loop_
_entity_poly.entity_id
_entity_poly.type
_entity_poly.pdbx_seq_one_letter_code
_entity_poly.pdbx_strand_id
1 'polypeptide(L)'
;MTQGLARKLSRDKPHRDALLKNLVSELFSHGSIISTHEKCKEASRLAERIITWSKIDIAENKNRRGIKNSHEKQNIQSKLFLSGDNSKLLKKLYTYLAPIYSKRTSGFTRVLHLPPRENDSARQSVLELVDYPTSTTDGQLQRGNLKLWLLCKTTLLDESLGNDYAQLTLKNLHKQTLFKSKDEFINEIKSIRSYLSPNQESKDDDALNNLIDKIYSFKQTSPELNEQLLGYKILDKRPERS
;
A
#
# COMPACT_ATOMS: atom_id res chain seq x y z
N MET A 1 -20.72 -13.42 25.58
CA MET A 1 -20.28 -12.21 24.84
C MET A 1 -19.03 -12.54 24.03
N THR A 2 -18.99 -12.27 22.72
CA THR A 2 -17.76 -12.43 21.92
C THR A 2 -16.78 -11.30 22.23
N GLN A 3 -15.56 -11.63 22.70
CA GLN A 3 -14.48 -10.67 22.99
C GLN A 3 -13.22 -11.04 22.18
N GLY A 4 -12.37 -10.07 21.88
CA GLY A 4 -11.05 -10.29 21.25
C GLY A 4 -11.03 -10.45 19.72
N LEU A 5 -12.17 -10.61 19.05
CA LEU A 5 -12.22 -10.84 17.59
C LEU A 5 -11.92 -9.58 16.75
N ALA A 6 -12.44 -8.43 17.18
CA ALA A 6 -12.28 -7.14 16.52
C ALA A 6 -12.40 -6.01 17.54
N ARG A 7 -11.87 -4.82 17.22
CA ARG A 7 -12.04 -3.64 18.08
C ARG A 7 -13.51 -3.25 18.18
N LYS A 8 -13.96 -2.87 19.38
CA LYS A 8 -15.34 -2.39 19.61
C LYS A 8 -15.59 -0.97 19.07
N LEU A 9 -14.55 -0.14 18.94
CA LEU A 9 -14.61 1.25 18.45
C LEU A 9 -15.64 2.13 19.19
N SER A 10 -15.89 1.81 20.46
CA SER A 10 -16.91 2.45 21.32
C SER A 10 -18.26 2.59 20.63
N ARG A 11 -18.66 1.56 19.87
CA ARG A 11 -19.91 1.49 19.12
C ARG A 11 -20.58 0.14 19.33
N ASP A 12 -21.91 0.17 19.30
CA ASP A 12 -22.73 -1.02 19.14
C ASP A 12 -22.45 -1.70 17.79
N LYS A 13 -22.85 -2.97 17.66
CA LYS A 13 -22.52 -3.79 16.49
C LYS A 13 -22.99 -3.19 15.16
N PRO A 14 -24.28 -2.81 14.97
CA PRO A 14 -24.74 -2.33 13.66
C PRO A 14 -24.07 -1.01 13.26
N HIS A 15 -23.89 -0.07 14.19
CA HIS A 15 -23.18 1.18 13.90
C HIS A 15 -21.69 0.94 13.60
N ARG A 16 -21.02 0.04 14.33
CA ARG A 16 -19.63 -0.32 14.01
C ARG A 16 -19.52 -0.92 12.61
N ASP A 17 -20.41 -1.83 12.26
CA ASP A 17 -20.39 -2.46 10.93
C ASP A 17 -20.65 -1.41 9.84
N ALA A 18 -21.62 -0.51 10.02
CA ALA A 18 -21.87 0.59 9.09
C ALA A 18 -20.65 1.53 8.95
N LEU A 19 -19.99 1.90 10.05
CA LEU A 19 -18.77 2.70 10.03
C LEU A 19 -17.68 2.05 9.17
N LEU A 20 -17.45 0.75 9.35
CA LEU A 20 -16.41 0.04 8.60
C LEU A 20 -16.77 -0.06 7.11
N LYS A 21 -18.05 -0.28 6.76
CA LYS A 21 -18.49 -0.24 5.37
C LYS A 21 -18.25 1.13 4.73
N ASN A 22 -18.56 2.21 5.45
CA ASN A 22 -18.29 3.58 4.97
C ASN A 22 -16.81 3.81 4.71
N LEU A 23 -15.94 3.52 5.68
CA LEU A 23 -14.50 3.72 5.54
C LEU A 23 -13.90 2.92 4.38
N VAL A 24 -14.37 1.69 4.15
CA VAL A 24 -13.88 0.87 3.04
C VAL A 24 -14.43 1.36 1.70
N SER A 25 -15.69 1.78 1.64
CA SER A 25 -16.25 2.44 0.45
C SER A 25 -15.45 3.70 0.09
N GLU A 26 -15.17 4.57 1.06
CA GLU A 26 -14.35 5.78 0.88
C GLU A 26 -12.92 5.44 0.43
N LEU A 27 -12.29 4.42 1.02
CA LEU A 27 -10.96 3.96 0.62
C LEU A 27 -10.93 3.53 -0.86
N PHE A 28 -11.90 2.73 -1.30
CA PHE A 28 -11.94 2.27 -2.68
C PHE A 28 -12.31 3.39 -3.68
N SER A 29 -13.08 4.37 -3.25
CA SER A 29 -13.41 5.55 -4.07
C SER A 29 -12.21 6.46 -4.25
N HIS A 30 -11.47 6.78 -3.18
CA HIS A 30 -10.40 7.79 -3.19
C HIS A 30 -8.97 7.24 -3.26
N GLY A 31 -8.75 5.95 -3.07
CA GLY A 31 -7.43 5.31 -3.04
C GLY A 31 -6.64 5.53 -1.73
N SER A 32 -6.88 6.64 -1.03
CA SER A 32 -6.28 6.95 0.27
C SER A 32 -7.20 7.82 1.14
N ILE A 33 -7.28 7.51 2.43
CA ILE A 33 -8.09 8.21 3.43
C ILE A 33 -7.30 8.43 4.72
N ILE A 34 -7.68 9.46 5.49
CA ILE A 34 -7.10 9.77 6.80
C ILE A 34 -8.16 9.53 7.86
N SER A 35 -7.81 8.78 8.90
CA SER A 35 -8.70 8.58 10.05
C SER A 35 -7.91 8.30 11.33
N THR A 36 -8.61 7.98 12.42
CA THR A 36 -7.99 7.51 13.66
C THR A 36 -7.36 6.13 13.45
N HIS A 37 -6.20 5.88 14.06
CA HIS A 37 -5.39 4.68 13.85
C HIS A 37 -6.19 3.38 14.01
N GLU A 38 -7.01 3.30 15.06
CA GLU A 38 -7.82 2.13 15.40
C GLU A 38 -8.86 1.83 14.32
N LYS A 39 -9.47 2.87 13.74
CA LYS A 39 -10.42 2.75 12.63
C LYS A 39 -9.71 2.30 11.35
N CYS A 40 -8.56 2.89 11.03
CA CYS A 40 -7.76 2.50 9.87
C CYS A 40 -7.35 1.02 9.92
N LYS A 41 -6.96 0.52 11.10
CA LYS A 41 -6.58 -0.89 11.28
C LYS A 41 -7.76 -1.85 11.07
N GLU A 42 -8.97 -1.55 11.56
CA GLU A 42 -10.13 -2.40 11.29
C GLU A 42 -10.64 -2.29 9.85
N ALA A 43 -10.61 -1.08 9.27
CA ALA A 43 -10.99 -0.86 7.88
C ALA A 43 -10.05 -1.59 6.92
N SER A 44 -8.74 -1.60 7.20
CA SER A 44 -7.73 -2.37 6.46
C SER A 44 -8.09 -3.86 6.40
N ARG A 45 -8.45 -4.49 7.52
CA ARG A 45 -8.86 -5.91 7.57
C ARG A 45 -10.05 -6.20 6.66
N LEU A 46 -11.06 -5.31 6.67
CA LEU A 46 -12.26 -5.48 5.85
C LEU A 46 -11.96 -5.24 4.37
N ALA A 47 -11.21 -4.19 4.03
CA ALA A 47 -10.80 -3.86 2.67
C ALA A 47 -10.00 -4.99 2.02
N GLU A 48 -9.02 -5.55 2.74
CA GLU A 48 -8.21 -6.65 2.23
C GLU A 48 -9.06 -7.89 1.94
N ARG A 49 -10.00 -8.22 2.84
CA ARG A 49 -10.90 -9.34 2.63
C ARG A 49 -11.80 -9.15 1.40
N ILE A 50 -12.29 -7.93 1.16
CA ILE A 50 -13.11 -7.63 -0.01
C ILE A 50 -12.29 -7.77 -1.30
N ILE A 51 -11.05 -7.26 -1.34
CA ILE A 51 -10.16 -7.42 -2.50
C ILE A 51 -9.88 -8.91 -2.77
N THR A 52 -9.63 -9.70 -1.72
CA THR A 52 -9.44 -11.16 -1.85
C THR A 52 -10.66 -11.83 -2.47
N TRP A 53 -11.87 -11.53 -1.97
CA TRP A 53 -13.10 -12.08 -2.55
C TRP A 53 -13.30 -11.67 -4.00
N SER A 54 -12.99 -10.42 -4.37
CA SER A 54 -13.07 -9.96 -5.75
C SER A 54 -12.11 -10.72 -6.66
N LYS A 55 -10.89 -10.99 -6.20
CA LYS A 55 -9.92 -11.78 -6.96
C LYS A 55 -10.36 -13.23 -7.15
N ILE A 56 -10.85 -13.88 -6.09
CA ILE A 56 -11.36 -15.25 -6.15
C ILE A 56 -12.51 -15.32 -7.16
N ASP A 57 -13.46 -14.40 -7.06
CA ASP A 57 -14.62 -14.35 -7.94
C ASP A 57 -14.24 -14.15 -9.42
N ILE A 58 -13.26 -13.29 -9.71
CA ILE A 58 -12.73 -13.11 -11.08
C ILE A 58 -12.10 -14.41 -11.59
N ALA A 59 -11.31 -15.10 -10.76
CA ALA A 59 -10.64 -16.34 -11.13
C ALA A 59 -11.65 -17.47 -11.43
N GLU A 60 -12.68 -17.62 -10.58
CA GLU A 60 -13.69 -18.67 -10.74
C GLU A 60 -14.64 -18.44 -11.92
N ASN A 61 -14.97 -17.19 -12.22
CA ASN A 61 -15.88 -16.85 -13.31
C ASN A 61 -15.21 -16.71 -14.68
N LYS A 62 -13.89 -16.79 -14.77
CA LYS A 62 -13.14 -16.65 -16.03
C LYS A 62 -13.57 -17.65 -17.11
N ASN A 63 -14.03 -18.84 -16.70
CA ASN A 63 -14.42 -19.94 -17.60
C ASN A 63 -15.94 -20.17 -17.66
N ARG A 64 -16.75 -19.34 -17.00
CA ARG A 64 -18.19 -19.56 -16.87
C ARG A 64 -18.98 -18.62 -17.79
N ARG A 65 -19.69 -19.17 -18.77
CA ARG A 65 -20.66 -18.44 -19.60
C ARG A 65 -22.00 -18.37 -18.86
N GLY A 66 -22.31 -17.24 -18.23
CA GLY A 66 -23.61 -16.97 -17.61
C GLY A 66 -23.57 -16.06 -16.39
N ILE A 67 -24.66 -15.32 -16.16
CA ILE A 67 -24.84 -14.42 -15.02
C ILE A 67 -25.27 -15.27 -13.81
N LYS A 68 -24.33 -15.88 -13.09
CA LYS A 68 -24.62 -16.41 -11.75
C LYS A 68 -24.06 -15.47 -10.68
N ASN A 69 -24.90 -15.14 -9.71
CA ASN A 69 -24.49 -14.44 -8.50
C ASN A 69 -23.65 -15.39 -7.65
N SER A 70 -22.32 -15.22 -7.70
CA SER A 70 -21.41 -15.96 -6.82
C SER A 70 -21.62 -15.57 -5.36
N HIS A 71 -21.18 -16.46 -4.46
CA HIS A 71 -21.26 -16.22 -3.03
C HIS A 71 -20.37 -15.02 -2.64
N GLU A 72 -19.22 -14.89 -3.27
CA GLU A 72 -18.24 -13.81 -3.13
C GLU A 72 -18.87 -12.47 -3.51
N LYS A 73 -19.55 -12.39 -4.66
CA LYS A 73 -20.20 -11.15 -5.11
C LYS A 73 -21.29 -10.70 -4.14
N GLN A 74 -22.09 -11.62 -3.60
CA GLN A 74 -23.10 -11.32 -2.57
C GLN A 74 -22.44 -10.84 -1.27
N ASN A 75 -21.36 -11.51 -0.84
CA ASN A 75 -20.58 -11.11 0.32
C ASN A 75 -20.02 -9.69 0.15
N ILE A 76 -19.43 -9.37 -1.01
CA ILE A 76 -18.90 -8.04 -1.32
C ILE A 76 -20.02 -7.00 -1.28
N GLN A 77 -21.15 -7.24 -1.97
CA GLN A 77 -22.30 -6.34 -1.97
C GLN A 77 -22.83 -6.08 -0.54
N SER A 78 -22.84 -7.10 0.32
CA SER A 78 -23.26 -6.96 1.72
C SER A 78 -22.33 -6.07 2.55
N LYS A 79 -21.05 -5.92 2.16
CA LYS A 79 -20.00 -5.22 2.90
C LYS A 79 -19.67 -3.83 2.35
N LEU A 80 -20.36 -3.36 1.33
CA LEU A 80 -20.18 -2.02 0.77
C LEU A 80 -21.51 -1.27 0.77
N PHE A 81 -21.44 0.06 0.85
CA PHE A 81 -22.57 0.91 0.47
C PHE A 81 -22.42 1.28 -1.01
N LEU A 82 -23.42 0.90 -1.81
CA LEU A 82 -23.44 1.05 -3.26
C LEU A 82 -24.48 2.10 -3.70
N SER A 83 -24.51 3.22 -3.00
CA SER A 83 -25.41 4.35 -3.25
C SER A 83 -24.62 5.64 -3.49
N GLY A 84 -25.26 6.65 -4.10
CA GLY A 84 -24.63 7.93 -4.43
C GLY A 84 -23.39 7.76 -5.31
N ASP A 85 -22.29 8.41 -4.93
CA ASP A 85 -21.00 8.33 -5.62
C ASP A 85 -20.45 6.89 -5.68
N ASN A 86 -20.84 6.05 -4.72
CA ASN A 86 -20.41 4.66 -4.64
C ASN A 86 -21.28 3.70 -5.47
N SER A 87 -22.27 4.20 -6.22
CA SER A 87 -23.14 3.38 -7.09
C SER A 87 -22.35 2.54 -8.11
N LYS A 88 -21.24 3.06 -8.62
CA LYS A 88 -20.34 2.38 -9.58
C LYS A 88 -19.15 1.68 -8.91
N LEU A 89 -19.11 1.66 -7.56
CA LEU A 89 -17.96 1.15 -6.82
C LEU A 89 -17.72 -0.34 -7.06
N LEU A 90 -18.80 -1.13 -7.14
CA LEU A 90 -18.69 -2.56 -7.44
C LEU A 90 -18.03 -2.77 -8.81
N LYS A 91 -18.42 -2.00 -9.83
CA LYS A 91 -17.78 -2.06 -11.16
C LYS A 91 -16.30 -1.70 -11.06
N LYS A 92 -15.95 -0.57 -10.41
CA LYS A 92 -14.55 -0.14 -10.19
C LYS A 92 -13.71 -1.23 -9.51
N LEU A 93 -14.27 -1.89 -8.50
CA LEU A 93 -13.58 -2.95 -7.77
C LEU A 93 -13.16 -4.11 -8.69
N TYR A 94 -14.06 -4.56 -9.56
CA TYR A 94 -13.80 -5.68 -10.47
C TYR A 94 -12.98 -5.29 -11.71
N THR A 95 -13.24 -4.13 -12.30
CA THR A 95 -12.60 -3.73 -13.56
C THR A 95 -11.24 -3.08 -13.36
N TYR A 96 -10.98 -2.52 -12.18
CA TYR A 96 -9.81 -1.69 -11.95
C TYR A 96 -8.99 -2.14 -10.74
N LEU A 97 -9.59 -2.20 -9.54
CA LEU A 97 -8.83 -2.49 -8.32
C LEU A 97 -8.32 -3.94 -8.24
N ALA A 98 -9.20 -4.93 -8.44
CA ALA A 98 -8.82 -6.33 -8.32
C ALA A 98 -7.76 -6.79 -9.36
N PRO A 99 -7.78 -6.32 -10.62
CA PRO A 99 -6.72 -6.59 -11.59
C PRO A 99 -5.33 -6.11 -11.16
N ILE A 100 -5.21 -4.92 -10.55
CA ILE A 100 -3.94 -4.38 -10.02
C ILE A 100 -3.32 -5.38 -9.04
N TYR A 101 -4.15 -6.01 -8.20
CA TYR A 101 -3.70 -6.95 -7.17
C TYR A 101 -3.61 -8.40 -7.62
N SER A 102 -3.74 -8.69 -8.91
CA SER A 102 -3.73 -10.06 -9.46
C SER A 102 -2.50 -10.87 -8.99
N LYS A 103 -1.31 -10.31 -9.13
CA LYS A 103 -0.02 -10.93 -8.78
C LYS A 103 0.29 -10.95 -7.27
N ARG A 104 -0.35 -10.08 -6.48
CA ARG A 104 -0.10 -9.92 -5.05
C ARG A 104 -0.96 -10.87 -4.22
N THR A 105 -0.36 -11.68 -3.33
CA THR A 105 -1.13 -12.65 -2.52
C THR A 105 -1.91 -12.00 -1.38
N SER A 106 -1.33 -11.00 -0.72
CA SER A 106 -1.91 -10.30 0.44
C SER A 106 -1.28 -8.91 0.63
N GLY A 107 -1.74 -8.15 1.64
CA GLY A 107 -1.19 -6.83 1.94
C GLY A 107 -1.54 -5.79 0.87
N PHE A 108 -2.83 -5.69 0.56
CA PHE A 108 -3.36 -4.74 -0.43
C PHE A 108 -3.50 -3.32 0.13
N THR A 109 -3.50 -3.19 1.45
CA THR A 109 -3.61 -1.91 2.12
C THR A 109 -2.35 -1.59 2.92
N ARG A 110 -2.09 -0.29 3.11
CA ARG A 110 -1.01 0.21 3.96
C ARG A 110 -1.59 1.21 4.96
N VAL A 111 -1.19 1.05 6.23
CA VAL A 111 -1.51 2.01 7.30
C VAL A 111 -0.24 2.75 7.69
N LEU A 112 -0.19 4.05 7.43
CA LEU A 112 0.93 4.92 7.77
C LEU A 112 0.55 5.77 8.99
N HIS A 113 1.39 5.79 10.02
CA HIS A 113 1.17 6.62 11.20
C HIS A 113 1.35 8.11 10.85
N LEU A 114 0.48 8.93 11.44
CA LEU A 114 0.60 10.39 11.42
C LEU A 114 0.78 10.90 12.86
N PRO A 115 1.25 12.15 13.02
CA PRO A 115 1.16 12.84 14.31
C PRO A 115 -0.27 12.82 14.86
N PRO A 116 -0.44 12.86 16.19
CA PRO A 116 -1.76 12.98 16.79
C PRO A 116 -2.43 14.30 16.36
N ARG A 117 -3.75 14.27 16.19
CA ARG A 117 -4.53 15.45 15.85
C ARG A 117 -4.48 16.48 16.98
N GLU A 118 -4.28 17.75 16.67
CA GLU A 118 -4.07 18.80 17.68
C GLU A 118 -5.24 18.96 18.65
N ASN A 119 -6.48 18.97 18.14
CA ASN A 119 -7.66 19.30 18.96
C ASN A 119 -7.98 18.26 20.06
N ASP A 120 -7.82 16.96 19.77
CA ASP A 120 -8.22 15.89 20.69
C ASP A 120 -7.10 14.86 20.95
N SER A 121 -5.89 15.15 20.51
CA SER A 121 -4.72 14.26 20.59
C SER A 121 -4.98 12.84 20.04
N ALA A 122 -5.99 12.67 19.18
CA ALA A 122 -6.33 11.36 18.65
C ALA A 122 -5.23 10.90 17.69
N ARG A 123 -4.75 9.67 17.88
CA ARG A 123 -3.73 9.06 17.01
C ARG A 123 -4.29 8.92 15.60
N GLN A 124 -3.68 9.59 14.63
CA GLN A 124 -4.11 9.53 13.23
C GLN A 124 -3.26 8.56 12.41
N SER A 125 -3.84 8.10 11.31
CA SER A 125 -3.13 7.32 10.30
C SER A 125 -3.74 7.55 8.93
N VAL A 126 -2.91 7.41 7.90
CA VAL A 126 -3.35 7.26 6.51
C VAL A 126 -3.61 5.79 6.26
N LEU A 127 -4.79 5.45 5.74
CA LEU A 127 -5.07 4.14 5.15
C LEU A 127 -5.10 4.31 3.63
N GLU A 128 -4.22 3.60 2.93
CA GLU A 128 -4.11 3.68 1.48
C GLU A 128 -4.06 2.32 0.80
N LEU A 129 -4.44 2.30 -0.47
CA LEU A 129 -4.26 1.19 -1.39
C LEU A 129 -2.81 1.11 -1.86
N VAL A 130 -2.21 -0.07 -1.73
CA VAL A 130 -0.84 -0.34 -2.20
C VAL A 130 -0.83 -0.40 -3.73
N ASP A 131 0.27 -0.03 -4.37
CA ASP A 131 0.44 -0.06 -5.83
C ASP A 131 -0.64 0.69 -6.63
N TYR A 132 -1.42 1.58 -5.98
CA TYR A 132 -2.42 2.39 -6.66
C TYR A 132 -1.71 3.31 -7.67
N PRO A 133 -2.14 3.31 -8.94
CA PRO A 133 -1.46 4.05 -10.00
C PRO A 133 -1.53 5.55 -9.73
N THR A 134 -0.44 6.24 -10.05
CA THR A 134 -0.26 7.66 -9.74
C THR A 134 -0.70 8.57 -10.88
N SER A 135 -0.91 8.02 -12.07
CA SER A 135 -1.43 8.72 -13.24
C SER A 135 -2.62 7.96 -13.85
N THR A 136 -3.51 8.73 -14.47
CA THR A 136 -4.62 8.23 -15.27
C THR A 136 -4.14 8.00 -16.70
N THR A 137 -4.90 7.24 -17.49
CA THR A 137 -4.65 7.09 -18.93
C THR A 137 -4.57 8.44 -19.66
N ASP A 138 -5.30 9.45 -19.17
CA ASP A 138 -5.30 10.82 -19.69
C ASP A 138 -4.07 11.65 -19.25
N GLY A 139 -3.09 11.04 -18.58
CA GLY A 139 -1.88 11.70 -18.07
C GLY A 139 -2.08 12.52 -16.79
N GLN A 140 -3.31 12.66 -16.30
CA GLN A 140 -3.60 13.38 -15.07
C GLN A 140 -3.17 12.58 -13.84
N LEU A 141 -2.55 13.27 -12.87
CA LEU A 141 -2.15 12.67 -11.61
C LEU A 141 -3.38 12.25 -10.77
N GLN A 142 -3.29 11.08 -10.17
CA GLN A 142 -4.29 10.54 -9.27
C GLN A 142 -3.87 10.67 -7.82
N ARG A 143 -4.87 10.85 -6.95
CA ARG A 143 -4.70 10.80 -5.50
C ARG A 143 -4.45 9.36 -5.05
N GLY A 144 -3.36 9.12 -4.33
CA GLY A 144 -3.07 7.83 -3.72
C GLY A 144 -1.59 7.57 -3.56
N ASN A 145 -1.27 6.39 -3.02
CA ASN A 145 0.10 5.88 -2.90
C ASN A 145 1.10 6.89 -2.29
N LEU A 146 0.72 7.53 -1.19
CA LEU A 146 1.50 8.56 -0.49
C LEU A 146 2.92 8.08 -0.17
N LYS A 147 3.10 6.78 0.11
CA LYS A 147 4.42 6.21 0.35
C LYS A 147 5.38 6.42 -0.83
N LEU A 148 4.92 6.28 -2.08
CA LEU A 148 5.77 6.47 -3.26
C LEU A 148 6.13 7.95 -3.43
N TRP A 149 5.15 8.85 -3.27
CA TRP A 149 5.37 10.30 -3.28
C TRP A 149 6.43 10.74 -2.28
N LEU A 150 6.38 10.23 -1.04
CA LEU A 150 7.38 10.52 -0.02
C LEU A 150 8.77 10.01 -0.40
N LEU A 151 8.87 8.82 -1.01
CA LEU A 151 10.14 8.27 -1.46
C LEU A 151 10.77 9.12 -2.57
N CYS A 152 9.99 9.51 -3.58
CA CYS A 152 10.46 10.39 -4.65
C CYS A 152 10.92 11.75 -4.10
N LYS A 153 10.20 12.30 -3.12
CA LYS A 153 10.61 13.54 -2.45
C LYS A 153 11.94 13.38 -1.71
N THR A 154 12.14 12.25 -1.02
CA THR A 154 13.41 11.99 -0.31
C THR A 154 14.59 11.81 -1.27
N THR A 155 14.40 11.11 -2.39
CA THR A 155 15.50 10.93 -3.36
C THR A 155 15.86 12.24 -4.04
N LEU A 156 14.86 13.05 -4.42
CA LEU A 156 15.10 14.41 -4.94
C LEU A 156 15.89 15.28 -3.96
N LEU A 157 15.58 15.18 -2.66
CA LEU A 157 16.31 15.89 -1.63
C LEU A 157 17.76 15.40 -1.53
N ASP A 158 17.98 14.09 -1.45
CA ASP A 158 19.32 13.51 -1.38
C ASP A 158 20.18 13.93 -2.59
N GLU A 159 19.59 13.91 -3.79
CA GLU A 159 20.25 14.36 -5.03
C GLU A 159 20.57 15.85 -5.01
N SER A 160 19.66 16.70 -4.54
CA SER A 160 19.89 18.15 -4.43
C SER A 160 21.02 18.50 -3.46
N LEU A 161 21.23 17.65 -2.45
CA LEU A 161 22.28 17.78 -1.45
C LEU A 161 23.58 17.06 -1.87
N GLY A 162 23.57 16.27 -2.94
CA GLY A 162 24.70 15.44 -3.35
C GLY A 162 24.99 14.26 -2.42
N ASN A 163 24.01 13.83 -1.61
CA ASN A 163 24.13 12.70 -0.70
C ASN A 163 23.88 11.37 -1.43
N ASP A 164 24.44 10.28 -0.90
CA ASP A 164 24.03 8.93 -1.31
C ASP A 164 22.66 8.56 -0.71
N TYR A 165 21.92 7.69 -1.40
CA TYR A 165 20.59 7.28 -0.96
C TYR A 165 20.67 6.41 0.28
N ALA A 166 19.87 6.74 1.29
CA ALA A 166 19.77 5.91 2.49
C ALA A 166 19.34 4.47 2.14
N GLN A 167 19.96 3.47 2.79
CA GLN A 167 19.64 2.05 2.58
C GLN A 167 18.15 1.74 2.79
N LEU A 168 17.51 2.39 3.76
CA LEU A 168 16.07 2.22 4.02
C LEU A 168 15.21 2.76 2.87
N THR A 169 15.63 3.84 2.22
CA THR A 169 14.97 4.42 1.04
C THR A 169 15.07 3.46 -0.13
N LEU A 170 16.27 2.95 -0.43
CA LEU A 170 16.49 1.95 -1.48
C LEU A 170 15.69 0.67 -1.22
N LYS A 171 15.69 0.15 0.02
CA LYS A 171 14.86 -0.99 0.42
C LYS A 171 13.38 -0.75 0.19
N ASN A 172 12.88 0.44 0.50
CA ASN A 172 11.47 0.78 0.34
C ASN A 172 11.09 0.94 -1.14
N LEU A 173 11.95 1.51 -1.97
CA LEU A 173 11.78 1.62 -3.42
C LEU A 173 11.82 0.23 -4.07
N HIS A 174 12.78 -0.61 -3.70
CA HIS A 174 12.85 -2.01 -4.14
C HIS A 174 11.56 -2.78 -3.82
N LYS A 175 10.93 -2.53 -2.66
CA LYS A 175 9.63 -3.14 -2.34
C LYS A 175 8.49 -2.69 -3.26
N GLN A 176 8.56 -1.50 -3.86
CA GLN A 176 7.55 -1.02 -4.83
C GLN A 176 7.72 -1.68 -6.20
N THR A 177 8.91 -2.18 -6.55
CA THR A 177 9.15 -2.80 -7.87
C THR A 177 8.63 -4.24 -7.96
N LEU A 178 8.46 -4.94 -6.84
CA LEU A 178 8.17 -6.38 -6.80
C LEU A 178 6.92 -6.82 -7.58
N PHE A 179 5.92 -5.96 -7.73
CA PHE A 179 4.64 -6.30 -8.37
C PHE A 179 4.33 -5.47 -9.62
N LYS A 180 5.30 -4.66 -10.10
CA LYS A 180 5.15 -3.76 -11.25
C LYS A 180 6.17 -4.09 -12.34
N SER A 181 5.89 -3.69 -13.57
CA SER A 181 6.93 -3.74 -14.62
C SER A 181 7.97 -2.63 -14.39
N LYS A 182 9.18 -2.81 -14.92
CA LYS A 182 10.25 -1.80 -14.81
C LYS A 182 9.81 -0.48 -15.44
N ASP A 183 9.22 -0.55 -16.63
CA ASP A 183 8.81 0.63 -17.39
C ASP A 183 7.64 1.37 -16.72
N GLU A 184 6.66 0.62 -16.19
CA GLU A 184 5.55 1.18 -15.42
C GLU A 184 6.07 1.95 -14.20
N PHE A 185 6.99 1.35 -13.45
CA PHE A 185 7.57 1.99 -12.26
C PHE A 185 8.40 3.24 -12.61
N ILE A 186 9.19 3.19 -13.68
CA ILE A 186 9.96 4.35 -14.15
C ILE A 186 9.00 5.49 -14.55
N ASN A 187 7.94 5.18 -15.30
CA ASN A 187 6.96 6.18 -15.72
C ASN A 187 6.23 6.82 -14.54
N GLU A 188 5.88 6.03 -13.51
CA GLU A 188 5.30 6.56 -12.28
C GLU A 188 6.26 7.51 -11.55
N ILE A 189 7.53 7.12 -11.41
CA ILE A 189 8.55 7.96 -10.79
C ILE A 189 8.73 9.25 -11.59
N LYS A 190 8.90 9.15 -12.92
CA LYS A 190 9.04 10.32 -13.80
C LYS A 190 7.87 11.29 -13.64
N SER A 191 6.64 10.77 -13.64
CA SER A 191 5.42 11.57 -13.46
C SER A 191 5.36 12.28 -12.10
N ILE A 192 5.84 11.63 -11.04
CA ILE A 192 5.91 12.25 -9.71
C ILE A 192 7.02 13.29 -9.65
N ARG A 193 8.20 12.98 -10.19
CA ARG A 193 9.37 13.87 -10.13
C ARG A 193 9.14 15.13 -10.94
N SER A 194 8.57 15.03 -12.14
CA SER A 194 8.20 16.19 -12.94
C SER A 194 7.21 17.11 -12.23
N TYR A 195 6.29 16.54 -11.45
CA TYR A 195 5.37 17.33 -10.63
C TYR A 195 6.06 17.99 -9.42
N LEU A 196 6.98 17.30 -8.76
CA LEU A 196 7.68 17.82 -7.57
C LEU A 196 8.77 18.84 -7.93
N SER A 197 9.40 18.71 -9.10
CA SER A 197 10.50 19.55 -9.59
C SER A 197 10.30 19.90 -11.08
N PRO A 198 9.40 20.86 -11.40
CA PRO A 198 9.04 21.15 -12.80
C PRO A 198 10.13 21.82 -13.65
N ASN A 199 11.24 22.28 -13.06
CA ASN A 199 12.24 23.12 -13.74
C ASN A 199 13.60 22.41 -13.99
N GLN A 200 13.72 21.09 -13.79
CA GLN A 200 15.02 20.38 -13.81
C GLN A 200 15.12 19.15 -14.76
N GLU A 201 14.48 19.19 -15.93
CA GLU A 201 14.34 18.01 -16.80
C GLU A 201 15.66 17.31 -17.22
N SER A 202 16.74 18.04 -17.57
CA SER A 202 17.93 17.41 -18.17
C SER A 202 18.88 16.73 -17.17
N LYS A 203 18.99 17.24 -15.94
CA LYS A 203 19.79 16.59 -14.87
C LYS A 203 19.05 15.43 -14.21
N ASP A 204 17.72 15.46 -14.28
CA ASP A 204 16.87 14.48 -13.61
C ASP A 204 16.94 13.09 -14.24
N ASP A 205 17.18 12.98 -15.55
CA ASP A 205 17.23 11.69 -16.26
C ASP A 205 18.47 10.85 -15.90
N ASP A 206 19.67 11.45 -15.83
CA ASP A 206 20.89 10.74 -15.41
C ASP A 206 20.79 10.30 -13.94
N ALA A 207 20.31 11.18 -13.08
CA ALA A 207 20.11 10.87 -11.66
C ALA A 207 19.04 9.79 -11.45
N LEU A 208 17.98 9.80 -12.27
CA LEU A 208 16.96 8.76 -12.27
C LEU A 208 17.55 7.41 -12.67
N ASN A 209 18.36 7.36 -13.74
CA ASN A 209 18.97 6.11 -14.20
C ASN A 209 19.87 5.51 -13.11
N ASN A 210 20.70 6.35 -12.47
CA ASN A 210 21.52 5.94 -11.32
C ASN A 210 20.66 5.39 -10.16
N LEU A 211 19.56 6.08 -9.83
CA LEU A 211 18.62 5.62 -8.79
C LEU A 211 18.02 4.26 -9.15
N ILE A 212 17.55 4.07 -10.38
CA ILE A 212 16.97 2.81 -10.86
C ILE A 212 18.00 1.68 -10.77
N ASP A 213 19.24 1.91 -11.21
CA ASP A 213 20.30 0.92 -11.12
C ASP A 213 20.61 0.52 -9.67
N LYS A 214 20.64 1.49 -8.73
CA LYS A 214 20.77 1.22 -7.29
C LYS A 214 19.59 0.44 -6.71
N ILE A 215 18.35 0.69 -7.17
CA ILE A 215 17.16 -0.04 -6.71
C ILE A 215 17.18 -1.50 -7.16
N TYR A 216 17.57 -1.77 -8.41
CA TYR A 216 17.59 -3.13 -8.96
C TYR A 216 18.84 -3.92 -8.55
N SER A 217 19.95 -3.24 -8.28
CA SER A 217 21.13 -3.85 -7.67
C SER A 217 21.00 -4.05 -6.15
N PHE A 218 19.98 -3.47 -5.51
CA PHE A 218 19.73 -3.62 -4.08
C PHE A 218 19.51 -5.09 -3.72
N LYS A 219 20.55 -5.72 -3.19
CA LYS A 219 20.44 -7.02 -2.54
C LYS A 219 20.01 -6.76 -1.10
N GLN A 220 18.97 -7.47 -0.67
CA GLN A 220 18.66 -7.54 0.75
C GLN A 220 19.77 -8.34 1.41
N THR A 221 20.86 -7.67 1.76
CA THR A 221 21.91 -8.27 2.56
C THR A 221 21.29 -8.58 3.91
N SER A 222 21.29 -9.86 4.28
CA SER A 222 21.37 -10.18 5.70
C SER A 222 22.58 -9.41 6.23
N PRO A 223 22.50 -8.72 7.38
CA PRO A 223 23.69 -8.08 7.93
C PRO A 223 24.78 -9.13 7.93
N GLU A 224 25.88 -8.86 7.21
CA GLU A 224 27.03 -9.75 7.26
C GLU A 224 27.37 -9.87 8.74
N LEU A 225 27.31 -11.11 9.25
CA LEU A 225 27.64 -11.39 10.64
C LEU A 225 29.13 -11.07 10.77
N ASN A 226 29.43 -9.82 11.11
CA ASN A 226 30.76 -9.47 11.51
C ASN A 226 30.97 -10.11 12.87
N GLU A 227 31.55 -11.31 12.88
CA GLU A 227 31.76 -12.11 14.08
C GLU A 227 32.53 -11.34 15.17
N GLN A 228 33.28 -10.30 14.77
CA GLN A 228 34.01 -9.41 15.69
C GLN A 228 33.11 -8.37 16.40
N LEU A 229 31.95 -8.03 15.83
CA LEU A 229 30.99 -7.05 16.38
C LEU A 229 29.84 -7.70 17.15
N LEU A 230 29.73 -9.03 17.13
CA LEU A 230 28.72 -9.73 17.91
C LEU A 230 29.11 -9.70 19.38
N GLY A 231 28.23 -9.18 20.24
CA GLY A 231 28.35 -9.29 21.70
C GLY A 231 28.23 -10.74 22.22
N TYR A 232 28.17 -11.72 21.32
CA TYR A 232 28.17 -13.14 21.58
C TYR A 232 29.06 -13.84 20.56
N LYS A 233 29.77 -14.89 20.98
CA LYS A 233 30.50 -15.76 20.07
C LYS A 233 29.65 -16.98 19.76
N ILE A 234 29.44 -17.28 18.49
CA ILE A 234 28.86 -18.55 18.08
C ILE A 234 29.91 -19.62 18.35
N LEU A 235 29.57 -20.61 19.18
CA LEU A 235 30.45 -21.73 19.48
C LEU A 235 29.90 -22.97 18.77
N ASP A 236 30.78 -23.72 18.09
CA ASP A 236 30.39 -24.97 17.42
C ASP A 236 29.92 -26.03 18.42
N LYS A 237 30.45 -25.99 19.64
CA LYS A 237 30.09 -26.90 20.73
C LYS A 237 29.72 -26.13 21.98
N ARG A 238 28.75 -26.68 22.72
CA ARG A 238 28.35 -26.17 24.03
C ARG A 238 29.55 -26.22 24.99
N PRO A 239 29.87 -25.12 25.70
CA PRO A 239 30.94 -25.15 26.70
C PRO A 239 30.59 -26.10 27.84
N GLU A 240 31.59 -26.84 28.32
CA GLU A 240 31.42 -27.73 29.48
C GLU A 240 31.10 -26.90 30.73
N ARG A 241 30.20 -27.44 31.57
CA ARG A 241 29.89 -26.82 32.85
C ARG A 241 31.04 -27.12 33.82
N SER A 242 31.65 -26.07 34.37
CA SER A 242 32.54 -26.14 35.53
C SER A 242 31.80 -26.62 36.77
#